data_AF-A0A811NHC8-F1
#
_entry.id   AF-A0A811NHC8-F1
#
_cell.length_a   1.000
_cell.length_b   1.000
_cell.length_c   1.000
_cell.angle_alpha   90.00
_cell.angle_beta   90.00
_cell.angle_gamma   90.00
#
_symmetry.space_group_name_H-M   'P 1'
#
loop_
_entity.id
_entity.type
_entity.pdbx_description
1 polymer ?
#
loop_
_entity_poly.entity_id
_entity_poly.type
_entity_poly.pdbx_seq_one_letter_code
_entity_poly.pdbx_strand_id
1 'polypeptide(L)'
;MQAAAAAAAALRAPDSYYEELKRDYSAKKAILLEGLEAAGFIVYPSSGTYFIMVDHTPFGFNNDIEFCEYLIREVGVAAIPPYRAYFISTLRRGRSW
;
A
#
# COMPACT_ATOMS: atom_id res chain seq x y z
N MET A 1 8.50 27.93 -9.03
CA MET A 1 8.23 28.86 -7.91
C MET A 1 6.95 28.53 -7.14
N GLN A 2 5.87 28.03 -7.76
CA GLN A 2 4.61 27.67 -7.06
C GLN A 2 4.70 26.45 -6.12
N ALA A 3 5.49 25.42 -6.45
CA ALA A 3 5.60 24.21 -5.62
C ALA A 3 6.15 24.49 -4.20
N ALA A 4 7.13 25.40 -4.08
CA ALA A 4 7.69 25.79 -2.79
C ALA A 4 6.68 26.57 -1.94
N ALA A 5 5.86 27.44 -2.56
CA ALA A 5 4.81 28.17 -1.87
C ALA A 5 3.68 27.23 -1.37
N ALA A 6 3.31 26.23 -2.17
CA ALA A 6 2.32 25.22 -1.76
C ALA A 6 2.82 24.35 -0.59
N ALA A 7 4.09 23.92 -0.62
CA ALA A 7 4.67 23.15 0.49
C ALA A 7 4.74 23.97 1.80
N ALA A 8 5.12 25.25 1.72
CA ALA A 8 5.14 26.15 2.87
C ALA A 8 3.73 26.40 3.43
N ALA A 9 2.72 26.47 2.57
CA ALA A 9 1.31 26.58 2.99
C ALA A 9 0.84 25.31 3.71
N ALA A 10 1.15 24.12 3.17
CA ALA A 10 0.81 22.86 3.81
C ALA A 10 1.44 22.74 5.20
N LEU A 11 2.73 23.06 5.35
CA LEU A 11 3.43 23.03 6.66
C LEU A 11 2.88 24.02 7.69
N ARG A 12 2.13 25.03 7.26
CA ARG A 12 1.46 26.01 8.14
C ARG A 12 -0.02 25.71 8.33
N ALA A 13 -0.52 24.60 7.80
CA ALA A 13 -1.89 24.18 8.04
C ALA A 13 -2.09 23.94 9.54
N PRO A 14 -3.31 24.20 10.06
CA PRO A 14 -3.62 23.88 11.45
C PRO A 14 -3.52 22.36 11.69
N ASP A 15 -3.14 21.96 12.90
CA ASP A 15 -3.01 20.53 13.28
C ASP A 15 -4.28 19.72 12.97
N SER A 16 -5.46 20.36 13.04
CA SER A 16 -6.75 19.76 12.71
C SER A 16 -6.77 19.15 11.30
N TYR A 17 -6.07 19.75 10.33
CA TYR A 17 -5.97 19.20 8.98
C TYR A 17 -5.31 17.82 8.98
N TYR A 18 -4.22 17.65 9.74
CA TYR A 18 -3.49 16.40 9.80
C TYR A 18 -4.22 15.34 10.63
N GLU A 19 -4.91 15.74 11.70
CA GLU A 19 -5.73 14.83 12.49
C GLU A 19 -6.93 14.32 11.68
N GLU A 20 -7.60 15.19 10.92
CA GLU A 20 -8.67 14.78 10.00
C GLU A 20 -8.15 13.85 8.91
N LEU A 21 -7.01 14.18 8.28
CA LEU A 21 -6.37 13.33 7.29
C LEU A 21 -6.08 11.93 7.84
N LYS A 22 -5.50 11.86 9.04
CA LYS A 22 -5.20 10.60 9.74
C LYS A 22 -6.47 9.81 10.05
N ARG A 23 -7.51 10.47 10.57
CA ARG A 23 -8.81 9.84 10.85
C ARG A 23 -9.42 9.24 9.59
N ASP A 24 -9.46 10.02 8.50
CA ASP A 24 -10.10 9.62 7.26
C ASP A 24 -9.36 8.45 6.58
N TYR A 25 -8.02 8.47 6.55
CA TYR A 25 -7.23 7.35 6.04
C TYR A 25 -7.31 6.12 6.94
N SER A 26 -7.39 6.30 8.26
CA SER A 26 -7.56 5.18 9.20
C SER A 26 -8.91 4.47 9.00
N ALA A 27 -9.99 5.23 8.80
CA ALA A 27 -11.31 4.69 8.52
C ALA A 27 -11.35 3.93 7.18
N LYS A 28 -10.80 4.52 6.11
CA LYS A 28 -10.70 3.85 4.79
C LYS A 28 -9.88 2.57 4.86
N LYS A 29 -8.78 2.59 5.61
CA LYS A 29 -7.91 1.44 5.81
C LYS A 29 -8.63 0.29 6.52
N ALA A 30 -9.44 0.59 7.53
CA ALA A 30 -10.23 -0.42 8.24
C ALA A 30 -11.20 -1.13 7.30
N ILE A 31 -11.93 -0.37 6.45
CA ILE A 31 -12.84 -0.93 5.44
C ILE A 31 -12.09 -1.84 4.47
N LEU A 32 -10.92 -1.40 3.98
CA LEU A 32 -10.13 -2.18 3.04
C LEU A 32 -9.58 -3.47 3.68
N LEU A 33 -9.11 -3.39 4.93
CA LEU A 33 -8.59 -4.53 5.68
C LEU A 33 -9.67 -5.60 5.85
N GLU A 34 -10.85 -5.22 6.33
CA GLU A 34 -12.00 -6.12 6.50
C GLU A 34 -12.39 -6.78 5.16
N GLY A 35 -12.48 -6.00 4.08
CA GLY A 35 -12.80 -6.51 2.76
C GLY A 35 -11.77 -7.50 2.21
N LEU A 36 -10.48 -7.25 2.44
CA LEU A 36 -9.40 -8.14 2.01
C LEU A 36 -9.40 -9.45 2.80
N GLU A 37 -9.57 -9.39 4.12
CA GLU A 37 -9.69 -10.59 4.96
C GLU A 37 -10.91 -11.43 4.56
N ALA A 38 -12.06 -10.79 4.35
CA ALA A 38 -13.28 -11.46 3.89
C ALA A 38 -13.14 -12.08 2.50
N ALA A 39 -12.33 -11.48 1.61
CA ALA A 39 -12.01 -12.02 0.30
C ALA A 39 -11.02 -13.20 0.34
N GLY A 40 -10.44 -13.52 1.50
CA GLY A 40 -9.52 -14.64 1.69
C GLY A 40 -8.04 -14.31 1.52
N PHE A 41 -7.68 -13.01 1.49
CA PHE A 41 -6.27 -12.62 1.53
C PHE A 41 -5.67 -12.84 2.92
N ILE A 42 -4.37 -13.15 2.95
CA ILE A 42 -3.58 -13.00 4.17
C ILE A 42 -3.10 -11.55 4.22
N VAL A 43 -3.55 -10.80 5.22
CA VAL A 43 -3.34 -9.34 5.29
C VAL A 43 -2.20 -8.99 6.25
N TYR A 44 -1.30 -8.10 5.81
CA TYR A 44 -0.24 -7.53 6.65
C TYR A 44 -0.55 -6.06 6.95
N PRO A 45 -1.08 -5.74 8.14
CA PRO A 45 -1.42 -4.37 8.49
C PRO A 45 -0.15 -3.51 8.62
N SER A 46 -0.12 -2.37 7.92
CA SER A 46 0.96 -1.38 8.07
C SER A 46 0.66 -0.39 9.20
N SER A 47 1.68 0.10 9.92
CA SER A 47 1.49 0.99 11.07
C SER A 47 1.46 2.49 10.73
N GLY A 48 1.79 2.88 9.49
CA GLY A 48 1.93 4.31 9.15
C GLY A 48 1.56 4.74 7.72
N THR A 49 1.60 3.84 6.73
CA THR A 49 1.23 4.20 5.36
C THR A 49 -0.24 3.92 5.07
N TYR A 50 -0.75 4.53 3.99
CA TYR A 50 -2.09 4.27 3.46
C TYR A 50 -2.14 3.04 2.54
N PHE A 51 -1.04 2.29 2.42
CA PHE A 51 -0.98 1.03 1.67
C PHE A 51 -1.12 -0.17 2.60
N ILE A 52 -1.75 -1.24 2.09
CA ILE A 52 -1.84 -2.54 2.73
C ILE A 52 -1.11 -3.55 1.83
N MET A 53 -0.28 -4.39 2.44
CA MET A 53 0.33 -5.51 1.74
C MET A 53 -0.50 -6.77 2.02
N VAL A 54 -0.74 -7.55 0.98
CA VAL A 54 -1.48 -8.80 1.07
C VAL A 54 -0.72 -9.91 0.39
N ASP A 55 -0.86 -11.12 0.92
CA ASP A 55 -0.42 -12.33 0.27
C ASP A 55 -1.60 -12.99 -0.48
N HIS A 56 -1.34 -13.28 -1.76
CA HIS A 56 -2.26 -13.83 -2.73
C HIS A 56 -2.08 -15.35 -2.93
N THR A 57 -1.14 -15.99 -2.23
CA THR A 57 -0.89 -17.43 -2.33
C THR A 57 -2.14 -18.31 -2.14
N PRO A 58 -3.17 -17.95 -1.33
CA PRO A 58 -4.40 -18.74 -1.24
C PRO A 58 -5.17 -18.87 -2.56
N PHE A 59 -4.94 -17.98 -3.53
CA PHE A 59 -5.64 -17.98 -4.82
C PHE A 59 -4.94 -18.81 -5.91
N GLY A 60 -3.76 -19.39 -5.63
CA GLY A 60 -3.12 -20.38 -6.50
C GLY A 60 -2.45 -19.85 -7.78
N PHE A 61 -2.11 -18.56 -7.83
CA PHE A 61 -1.36 -17.98 -8.96
C PHE A 61 0.15 -18.21 -8.80
N ASN A 62 0.88 -18.28 -9.92
CA ASN A 62 2.31 -18.57 -9.90
C ASN A 62 3.17 -17.40 -9.40
N ASN A 63 2.71 -16.17 -9.63
CA ASN A 63 3.40 -14.94 -9.23
C ASN A 63 2.43 -13.75 -9.13
N ASP A 64 2.92 -12.67 -8.54
CA ASP A 64 2.16 -11.45 -8.28
C ASP A 64 1.82 -10.66 -9.56
N ILE A 65 2.59 -10.81 -10.65
CA ILE A 65 2.28 -10.20 -11.96
C ILE A 65 1.00 -10.81 -12.51
N GLU A 66 0.97 -12.15 -12.64
CA GLU A 66 -0.18 -12.90 -13.15
C GLU A 66 -1.42 -12.60 -12.33
N PHE A 67 -1.28 -12.56 -11.00
CA PHE A 67 -2.38 -12.22 -10.12
C PHE A 67 -2.90 -10.78 -10.33
N CYS A 68 -2.00 -9.79 -10.43
CA CYS A 68 -2.41 -8.41 -10.68
C CYS A 68 -3.05 -8.22 -12.06
N GLU A 69 -2.57 -8.93 -13.10
CA GLU A 69 -3.22 -8.93 -14.42
C GLU A 69 -4.63 -9.54 -14.36
N TYR A 70 -4.80 -10.63 -13.62
CA TYR A 70 -6.11 -11.24 -13.38
C TYR A 70 -7.06 -10.28 -12.64
N LEU A 71 -6.59 -9.63 -11.57
CA LEU A 71 -7.40 -8.65 -10.83
C LEU A 71 -7.89 -7.52 -11.75
N ILE A 72 -7.05 -7.04 -12.67
CA ILE A 72 -7.43 -5.99 -13.61
C ILE A 72 -8.46 -6.50 -14.63
N ARG A 73 -8.21 -7.65 -15.25
CA ARG A 73 -9.05 -8.16 -16.36
C ARG A 73 -10.39 -8.72 -15.90
N GLU A 74 -10.38 -9.48 -14.81
CA GLU A 74 -11.53 -10.28 -14.38
C GLU A 74 -12.28 -9.67 -13.19
N VAL A 75 -11.57 -8.97 -12.30
CA VAL A 75 -12.17 -8.38 -11.08
C VAL A 75 -12.40 -6.87 -11.23
N GLY A 76 -11.70 -6.21 -12.16
CA GLY A 76 -11.77 -4.76 -12.35
C GLY A 76 -11.02 -3.95 -11.28
N VAL A 77 -10.04 -4.56 -10.60
CA VAL A 77 -9.24 -3.92 -9.55
C VAL A 77 -7.78 -3.88 -9.97
N ALA A 78 -7.16 -2.69 -9.89
CA ALA A 78 -5.73 -2.54 -10.12
C ALA A 78 -4.95 -2.63 -8.80
N ALA A 79 -3.91 -3.47 -8.77
CA ALA A 79 -2.95 -3.57 -7.68
C ALA A 79 -1.52 -3.43 -8.20
N ILE A 80 -0.58 -3.12 -7.31
CA ILE A 80 0.84 -3.02 -7.64
C ILE A 80 1.54 -4.30 -7.18
N PRO A 81 2.20 -5.04 -8.07
CA PRO A 81 3.00 -6.21 -7.68
C PRO A 81 4.12 -5.80 -6.71
N PRO A 82 4.24 -6.42 -5.52
CA PRO A 82 5.27 -6.08 -4.55
C PRO A 82 6.69 -6.10 -5.12
N TYR A 83 7.04 -7.06 -6.00
CA TYR A 83 8.40 -7.11 -6.58
C TYR A 83 8.78 -5.83 -7.35
N ARG A 84 7.81 -5.06 -7.88
CA ARG A 84 8.08 -3.77 -8.53
C ARG A 84 8.33 -2.63 -7.54
N ALA A 85 7.83 -2.74 -6.31
CA ALA A 85 8.10 -1.78 -5.24
C ALA A 85 9.46 -2.05 -4.57
N TYR A 86 9.94 -3.30 -4.58
CA TYR A 86 11.25 -3.68 -4.06
C TYR A 86 12.32 -3.69 -5.17
N PHE A 87 12.89 -2.53 -5.51
CA PHE A 87 14.20 -2.50 -6.15
C PHE A 87 15.26 -2.76 -5.08
N ILE A 88 15.49 -4.03 -4.73
CA ILE A 88 16.70 -4.38 -3.98
C ILE A 88 17.85 -4.18 -4.98
N SER A 89 18.65 -3.14 -4.78
CA SER A 89 20.00 -3.17 -5.33
C SER A 89 20.64 -4.41 -4.72
N THR A 90 21.18 -5.29 -5.56
CA THR A 90 21.95 -6.46 -5.15
C THR A 90 23.11 -6.00 -4.25
N LEU A 91 22.83 -5.84 -2.96
CA LEU A 91 23.85 -5.73 -1.93
C LEU A 91 24.46 -7.11 -1.82
N ARG A 92 25.70 -7.17 -2.34
CA ARG A 92 26.62 -8.30 -2.26
C ARG A 92 26.51 -8.95 -0.89
N ARG A 93 26.36 -10.29 -0.92
CA ARG A 93 26.57 -11.23 0.19
C ARG A 93 27.59 -10.69 1.21
N GLY A 94 27.19 -10.69 2.48
CA GLY A 94 28.10 -10.80 3.61
C GLY A 94 28.00 -9.67 4.63
N ARG A 95 27.07 -9.79 5.58
CA ARG A 95 27.37 -9.68 7.02
C ARG A 95 26.13 -10.08 7.85
N SER A 96 26.35 -11.05 8.73
CA SER A 96 25.44 -11.49 9.78
C SER A 96 25.37 -10.46 10.90
N TRP A 97 24.15 -10.16 11.35
CA TRP A 97 23.77 -10.10 12.76
C TRP A 97 22.34 -10.58 12.88
#